data_AF-A0AAV7C2B0-F1
#
_entry.id   AF-A0AAV7C2B0-F1
#
_cell.length_a   1.000
_cell.length_b   1.000
_cell.length_c   1.000
_cell.angle_alpha   90.00
_cell.angle_beta   90.00
_cell.angle_gamma   90.00
#
_symmetry.space_group_name_H-M   'P 1'
#
loop_
_entity.id
_entity.type
_entity.pdbx_description
1 polymer ?
#
loop_
_entity_poly.entity_id
_entity_poly.type
_entity_poly.pdbx_seq_one_letter_code
_entity_poly.pdbx_strand_id
1 'polypeptide(L)'
;MHLPYMQERFQDMFKIVKEMTRLQVSYDEYLCMKTLLLLCTIPKDGLKSHALFEEIRMTYIKELGKAIVKREGNSSQNWQRFYQLTKLMDTMHEVVENLLAFCFYSFTDKSLSVEFPEMLSEIISNQIPKYSSGNIRKLLFHQK
;
A
#
# COMPACT_ATOMS: atom_id res chain seq x y z
N MET A 1 1.69 21.62 -15.18
CA MET A 1 2.70 21.73 -14.12
C MET A 1 3.81 20.74 -14.42
N HIS A 2 5.00 21.21 -14.80
CA HIS A 2 6.16 20.35 -15.05
C HIS A 2 6.86 20.13 -13.70
N LEU A 3 6.82 18.89 -13.21
CA LEU A 3 7.44 18.47 -11.96
C LEU A 3 8.71 17.67 -12.31
N PRO A 4 9.89 18.33 -12.44
CA PRO A 4 11.11 17.59 -12.69
C PRO A 4 11.30 16.55 -11.59
N TYR A 5 11.72 15.33 -11.96
CA TYR A 5 11.91 14.16 -11.10
C TYR A 5 10.65 13.47 -10.51
N MET A 6 9.49 14.12 -10.51
CA MET A 6 8.25 13.56 -9.92
C MET A 6 7.18 13.19 -10.94
N GLN A 7 7.37 13.51 -12.22
CA GLN A 7 6.38 13.21 -13.26
C GLN A 7 6.06 11.71 -13.38
N GLU A 8 7.05 10.84 -13.39
CA GLU A 8 6.84 9.38 -13.45
C GLU A 8 6.09 8.88 -12.20
N ARG A 9 6.50 9.35 -11.03
CA ARG A 9 5.87 9.00 -9.74
C ARG A 9 4.42 9.46 -9.65
N PHE A 10 4.13 10.65 -10.19
CA PHE A 10 2.77 11.14 -10.35
C PHE A 10 1.96 10.22 -11.27
N GLN A 11 2.51 9.78 -12.41
CA GLN A 11 1.81 8.86 -13.30
C GLN A 11 1.52 7.52 -12.63
N ASP A 12 2.44 6.98 -11.83
CA ASP A 12 2.22 5.74 -11.09
C ASP A 12 1.06 5.87 -10.09
N MET A 13 1.02 6.94 -9.31
CA MET A 13 -0.12 7.22 -8.41
C MET A 13 -1.41 7.47 -9.19
N PHE A 14 -1.33 8.14 -10.33
CA PHE A 14 -2.50 8.43 -11.15
C PHE A 14 -3.11 7.16 -11.77
N LYS A 15 -2.30 6.14 -12.08
CA LYS A 15 -2.81 4.82 -12.49
C LYS A 15 -3.68 4.19 -11.39
N ILE A 16 -3.24 4.25 -10.13
CA ILE A 16 -4.04 3.74 -9.00
C ILE A 16 -5.37 4.47 -8.89
N VAL A 17 -5.36 5.81 -8.96
CA VAL A 17 -6.59 6.62 -8.88
C VAL A 17 -7.55 6.31 -10.04
N LYS A 18 -7.01 6.12 -11.25
CA LYS A 18 -7.79 5.68 -12.42
C LYS A 18 -8.43 4.32 -12.18
N GLU A 19 -7.68 3.35 -11.65
CA GLU A 19 -8.19 2.01 -11.36
C GLU A 19 -9.25 2.03 -10.24
N MET A 20 -9.06 2.82 -9.19
CA MET A 20 -10.08 3.01 -8.15
C MET A 20 -11.38 3.61 -8.73
N THR A 21 -11.26 4.59 -9.62
CA THR A 21 -12.40 5.19 -10.32
C THR A 21 -13.09 4.18 -11.24
N ARG A 22 -12.31 3.42 -12.02
CA ARG A 22 -12.81 2.39 -12.95
C ARG A 22 -13.56 1.29 -12.22
N LEU A 23 -13.05 0.85 -11.06
CA LEU A 23 -13.69 -0.16 -10.19
C LEU A 23 -14.83 0.42 -9.34
N GLN A 24 -15.02 1.74 -9.39
CA GLN A 24 -15.97 2.50 -8.58
C GLN A 24 -15.88 2.12 -7.11
N VAL A 25 -14.68 2.11 -6.53
CA VAL A 25 -14.45 1.67 -5.15
C VAL A 25 -15.34 2.47 -4.20
N SER A 26 -16.13 1.77 -3.39
CA SER A 26 -17.01 2.41 -2.40
C SER A 26 -16.20 2.92 -1.21
N TYR A 27 -16.80 3.80 -0.41
CA TYR A 27 -16.15 4.29 0.80
C TYR A 27 -15.87 3.16 1.81
N ASP A 28 -16.82 2.24 2.02
CA ASP A 28 -16.66 1.10 2.92
C ASP A 28 -15.51 0.17 2.46
N GLU A 29 -15.42 -0.09 1.14
CA GLU A 29 -14.32 -0.87 0.56
C GLU A 29 -12.98 -0.14 0.72
N TYR A 30 -12.93 1.16 0.44
CA TYR A 30 -11.74 1.99 0.60
C TYR A 30 -11.20 1.96 2.04
N LEU A 31 -12.08 2.09 3.03
CA LEU A 31 -11.69 2.05 4.44
C LEU A 31 -11.07 0.70 4.82
N CYS A 32 -11.67 -0.41 4.36
CA CYS A 32 -11.12 -1.75 4.58
C CYS A 32 -9.75 -1.92 3.91
N MET A 33 -9.64 -1.52 2.63
CA MET A 33 -8.40 -1.58 1.87
C MET A 33 -7.29 -0.74 2.53
N LYS A 34 -7.61 0.47 3.00
CA LYS A 34 -6.65 1.34 3.71
C LYS A 34 -6.06 0.66 4.94
N THR A 35 -6.87 -0.04 5.73
CA THR A 35 -6.36 -0.79 6.88
C THR A 35 -5.55 -2.01 6.45
N LEU A 36 -5.95 -2.71 5.38
CA LEU A 36 -5.15 -3.81 4.84
C LEU A 36 -3.79 -3.36 4.28
N LEU A 37 -3.70 -2.14 3.73
CA LEU A 37 -2.44 -1.52 3.31
C LEU A 37 -1.55 -1.14 4.51
N LEU A 38 -2.13 -0.76 5.65
CA LEU A 38 -1.35 -0.61 6.90
C LEU A 38 -0.75 -1.96 7.34
N LEU A 39 -1.41 -3.07 7.03
CA LEU A 39 -1.06 -4.42 7.43
C LEU A 39 -0.41 -5.23 6.28
N CYS A 40 0.13 -4.59 5.25
CA CYS A 40 0.63 -5.28 4.06
C CYS A 40 2.15 -5.52 4.06
N THR A 41 2.89 -4.97 5.03
CA THR A 41 4.35 -5.01 5.06
C THR A 41 4.84 -5.26 6.48
N ILE A 42 5.68 -6.28 6.66
CA ILE A 42 6.22 -6.68 7.98
C ILE A 42 7.75 -6.89 7.89
N PRO A 43 8.47 -6.89 9.02
CA PRO A 43 9.87 -7.33 9.05
C PRO A 43 10.00 -8.79 8.61
N LYS A 44 11.12 -9.19 8.00
CA LYS A 44 11.33 -10.60 7.63
C LYS A 44 11.42 -11.51 8.85
N ASP A 45 11.99 -11.00 9.94
CA ASP A 45 12.09 -11.69 11.23
C ASP A 45 10.74 -11.78 11.97
N GLY A 46 9.68 -11.19 11.42
CA GLY A 46 8.34 -11.19 11.97
C GLY A 46 8.06 -10.06 12.95
N LEU A 47 6.83 -10.05 13.47
CA LEU A 47 6.38 -9.11 14.50
C LEU A 47 6.41 -9.79 15.86
N LYS A 48 6.61 -9.00 16.94
CA LYS A 48 6.60 -9.50 18.32
C LYS A 48 5.36 -10.34 18.65
N SER A 49 4.19 -9.87 18.20
CA SER A 49 2.90 -10.56 18.39
C SER A 49 2.32 -11.00 17.05
N HIS A 50 3.02 -11.90 16.35
CA HIS A 50 2.64 -12.32 15.00
C HIS A 50 1.23 -12.91 14.91
N ALA A 51 0.82 -13.75 15.88
CA ALA A 51 -0.53 -14.35 15.88
C ALA A 51 -1.64 -13.29 15.95
N LEU A 52 -1.49 -12.27 16.80
CA LEU A 52 -2.44 -11.16 16.90
C LEU A 52 -2.49 -10.34 15.62
N PHE A 53 -1.34 -10.10 14.99
CA PHE A 53 -1.29 -9.42 13.70
C PHE A 53 -2.09 -10.18 12.62
N GLU A 54 -1.91 -11.51 12.52
CA GLU A 54 -2.65 -12.33 11.55
C GLU A 54 -4.15 -12.34 11.85
N GLU A 55 -4.55 -12.36 13.12
CA GLU A 55 -5.96 -12.26 13.53
C GLU A 55 -6.59 -10.92 13.11
N ILE A 56 -5.91 -9.80 13.39
CA ILE A 56 -6.37 -8.47 13.01
C ILE A 56 -6.48 -8.38 11.49
N ARG A 57 -5.45 -8.84 10.76
CA ARG A 57 -5.45 -8.80 9.29
C ARG A 57 -6.57 -9.64 8.71
N MET A 58 -6.76 -10.87 9.20
CA MET A 58 -7.84 -11.76 8.80
C MET A 58 -9.23 -11.14 9.05
N THR A 59 -9.38 -10.41 10.16
CA THR A 59 -10.61 -9.68 10.47
C THR A 59 -10.92 -8.63 9.39
N TYR A 60 -9.94 -7.80 9.01
CA TYR A 60 -10.15 -6.80 7.96
C TYR A 60 -10.33 -7.40 6.56
N ILE A 61 -9.76 -8.58 6.29
CA ILE A 61 -10.05 -9.34 5.06
C ILE A 61 -11.53 -9.75 5.02
N LYS A 62 -12.08 -10.23 6.16
CA LYS A 62 -13.50 -10.58 6.27
C LYS A 62 -14.40 -9.35 6.16
N GLU A 63 -14.03 -8.22 6.76
CA GLU A 63 -14.79 -6.97 6.64
C GLU A 63 -14.83 -6.45 5.20
N LEU A 64 -13.74 -6.56 4.44
CA LEU A 64 -13.75 -6.27 3.00
C LEU A 64 -14.76 -7.16 2.25
N GLY A 65 -14.80 -8.46 2.57
CA GLY A 65 -15.79 -9.38 2.02
C GLY A 65 -17.23 -8.97 2.33
N LYS A 66 -17.51 -8.56 3.58
CA LYS A 66 -18.83 -8.04 3.97
C LYS A 66 -19.21 -6.75 3.25
N ALA A 67 -18.26 -5.82 3.09
CA ALA A 67 -18.48 -4.57 2.35
C ALA A 67 -18.84 -4.84 0.88
N ILE A 68 -18.21 -5.84 0.26
CA ILE A 68 -18.53 -6.27 -1.12
C ILE A 68 -19.94 -6.89 -1.18
N VAL A 69 -20.27 -7.82 -0.30
CA VAL A 69 -21.60 -8.47 -0.27
C VAL A 69 -22.72 -7.47 -0.03
N LYS A 70 -22.49 -6.44 0.80
CA LYS A 70 -23.45 -5.36 1.03
C LYS A 70 -23.76 -4.56 -0.24
N ARG A 71 -22.79 -4.46 -1.15
CA ARG A 71 -22.91 -3.74 -2.43
C ARG A 71 -23.52 -4.62 -3.52
N GLU A 72 -23.02 -5.84 -3.64
CA GLU A 72 -23.27 -6.76 -4.75
C GLU A 72 -24.12 -7.95 -4.26
N GLY A 73 -25.31 -8.15 -4.85
CA GLY A 73 -26.25 -9.18 -4.39
C GLY A 73 -25.92 -10.61 -4.84
N ASN A 74 -24.94 -10.82 -5.74
CA ASN A 74 -24.64 -12.11 -6.36
C ASN A 74 -23.24 -12.64 -5.98
N SER A 75 -23.16 -13.89 -5.54
CA SER A 75 -21.94 -14.54 -5.05
C SER A 75 -20.82 -14.63 -6.09
N SER A 76 -21.10 -14.84 -7.38
CA SER A 76 -20.07 -14.91 -8.42
C SER A 76 -19.43 -13.53 -8.69
N GLN A 77 -20.23 -12.48 -8.65
CA GLN A 77 -19.77 -11.09 -8.77
C GLN A 77 -18.93 -10.68 -7.55
N ASN A 78 -19.26 -11.18 -6.36
CA ASN A 78 -18.52 -10.91 -5.13
C ASN A 78 -17.08 -11.40 -5.18
N TRP A 79 -16.86 -12.62 -5.66
CA TRP A 79 -15.50 -13.18 -5.81
C TRP A 79 -14.68 -12.42 -6.83
N GLN A 80 -15.26 -12.07 -7.98
CA GLN A 80 -14.57 -11.28 -9.00
C GLN A 80 -14.21 -9.88 -8.47
N ARG A 81 -15.12 -9.24 -7.75
CA ARG A 81 -14.86 -7.93 -7.11
C ARG A 81 -13.76 -8.03 -6.06
N PHE A 82 -13.81 -9.05 -5.21
CA PHE A 82 -12.78 -9.28 -4.20
C PHE A 82 -11.39 -9.45 -4.83
N TYR A 83 -11.30 -10.24 -5.91
CA TYR A 83 -10.07 -10.39 -6.69
C TYR A 83 -9.59 -9.06 -7.29
N GLN A 84 -10.47 -8.26 -7.87
CA GLN A 84 -10.10 -6.96 -8.45
C GLN A 84 -9.53 -5.99 -7.40
N LEU A 85 -10.17 -5.90 -6.22
CA LEU A 85 -9.71 -5.01 -5.14
C LEU A 85 -8.39 -5.50 -4.52
N THR A 86 -8.24 -6.80 -4.30
CA THR A 86 -7.00 -7.37 -3.77
C THR A 86 -5.84 -7.29 -4.76
N LYS A 87 -6.11 -7.43 -6.06
CA LYS A 87 -5.12 -7.20 -7.11
C LYS A 87 -4.66 -5.74 -7.16
N LEU A 88 -5.59 -4.79 -7.01
CA LEU A 88 -5.25 -3.37 -6.90
C LEU A 88 -4.34 -3.12 -5.67
N MET A 89 -4.63 -3.73 -4.52
CA MET A 89 -3.75 -3.64 -3.35
C MET A 89 -2.36 -4.25 -3.60
N ASP A 90 -2.26 -5.35 -4.33
CA ASP A 90 -0.95 -5.93 -4.68
C ASP A 90 -0.13 -4.97 -5.57
N THR A 91 -0.77 -4.27 -6.51
CA THR A 91 -0.08 -3.26 -7.35
C THR A 91 0.43 -2.05 -6.55
N MET A 92 -0.17 -1.74 -5.39
CA MET A 92 0.30 -0.64 -4.54
C MET A 92 1.72 -0.86 -4.03
N HIS A 93 2.16 -2.10 -3.84
CA HIS A 93 3.52 -2.40 -3.38
C HIS A 93 4.58 -1.85 -4.32
N GLU A 94 4.39 -2.01 -5.64
CA GLU A 94 5.33 -1.52 -6.65
C GLU A 94 5.34 0.02 -6.70
N VAL A 95 4.15 0.64 -6.67
CA VAL A 95 4.03 2.11 -6.66
C VAL A 95 4.68 2.70 -5.41
N VAL A 96 4.45 2.11 -4.24
CA VAL A 96 5.03 2.57 -2.97
C VAL A 96 6.55 2.40 -2.97
N GLU A 97 7.10 1.31 -3.50
CA GLU A 97 8.55 1.16 -3.62
C GLU A 97 9.19 2.24 -4.50
N ASN A 98 8.58 2.53 -5.64
CA ASN A 98 9.03 3.58 -6.54
C ASN A 98 9.01 4.97 -5.87
N LEU A 99 7.96 5.24 -5.08
CA LEU A 99 7.85 6.48 -4.31
C LEU A 99 8.89 6.55 -3.18
N LEU A 100 9.07 5.46 -2.44
CA LEU A 100 10.05 5.39 -1.35
C LEU A 100 11.48 5.52 -1.86
N ALA A 101 11.81 4.91 -3.00
CA ALA A 101 13.13 5.05 -3.62
C ALA A 101 13.48 6.51 -3.90
N PHE A 102 12.53 7.28 -4.43
CA PHE A 102 12.72 8.71 -4.65
C PHE A 102 12.72 9.52 -3.33
N CYS A 103 11.86 9.16 -2.38
CA CYS A 103 11.83 9.78 -1.05
C CYS A 103 13.19 9.63 -0.34
N PHE A 104 13.76 8.43 -0.37
CA PHE A 104 15.06 8.16 0.24
C PHE A 104 16.19 8.88 -0.50
N TYR A 105 16.18 8.86 -1.83
CA TYR A 105 17.15 9.61 -2.64
C TYR A 105 17.14 11.11 -2.27
N SER A 106 15.96 11.72 -2.26
CA SER A 106 15.81 13.16 -1.94
C SER A 106 16.11 13.51 -0.48
N PHE A 107 15.91 12.56 0.45
CA PHE A 107 16.31 12.73 1.85
C PHE A 107 17.84 12.74 2.04
N THR A 108 18.54 11.88 1.30
CA THR A 108 20.00 11.72 1.39
C THR A 108 20.78 12.74 0.58
N ASP A 109 20.26 13.14 -0.58
CA ASP A 109 20.94 14.07 -1.49
C ASP A 109 20.65 15.53 -1.11
N LYS A 110 21.57 16.12 -0.35
CA LYS A 110 21.45 17.52 0.11
C LYS A 110 21.55 18.54 -1.03
N SER A 111 22.03 18.15 -2.23
CA SER A 111 22.09 19.07 -3.37
C SER A 111 20.69 19.46 -3.88
N LEU A 112 19.69 18.61 -3.67
CA LEU A 112 18.30 18.87 -4.08
C LEU A 112 17.61 19.94 -3.23
N SER A 113 18.21 20.36 -2.11
CA SER A 113 17.68 21.40 -1.21
C SER A 113 16.23 21.15 -0.78
N VAL A 114 15.87 19.88 -0.55
CA VAL A 114 14.54 19.47 -0.08
C VAL A 114 14.54 19.44 1.45
N GLU A 115 13.60 20.17 2.06
CA GLU A 115 13.41 20.17 3.51
C GLU A 115 12.40 19.10 3.94
N PHE A 116 12.67 18.46 5.06
CA PHE A 116 11.81 17.44 5.65
C PHE A 116 11.40 17.84 7.06
N PRO A 117 10.10 17.85 7.39
CA PRO A 117 9.62 17.98 8.76
C PRO A 117 10.21 16.91 9.69
N GLU A 118 10.30 17.22 10.98
CA GLU A 118 10.88 16.35 12.02
C GLU A 118 10.29 14.93 11.99
N MET A 119 8.95 14.82 12.00
CA MET A 119 8.25 13.53 11.95
C MET A 119 8.66 12.68 10.74
N LEU A 120 8.75 13.29 9.56
CA LEU A 120 9.16 12.56 8.35
C LEU A 120 10.63 12.17 8.41
N SER A 121 11.48 13.04 8.94
CA SER A 121 12.91 12.75 9.10
C SER A 121 13.14 11.55 10.02
N GLU A 122 12.41 11.45 11.13
CA GLU A 122 12.47 10.32 12.05
C GLU A 122 11.99 9.03 11.38
N ILE A 123 10.85 9.07 10.68
CA ILE A 123 10.30 7.90 9.98
C ILE A 123 11.28 7.43 8.91
N ILE A 124 11.74 8.32 8.03
CA ILE A 124 12.62 7.97 6.90
C ILE A 124 13.94 7.40 7.40
N SER A 125 14.56 8.03 8.41
CA SER A 125 15.82 7.55 8.99
C SER A 125 15.71 6.14 9.56
N ASN A 126 14.56 5.79 10.14
CA ASN A 126 14.28 4.45 10.65
C ASN A 126 13.92 3.43 9.55
N GLN A 127 13.42 3.88 8.39
CA GLN A 127 12.99 3.01 7.30
C GLN A 127 14.11 2.67 6.32
N ILE A 128 14.97 3.64 5.96
CA ILE A 128 16.10 3.43 5.03
C ILE A 128 16.88 2.14 5.31
N PRO A 129 17.42 1.90 6.53
CA PRO A 129 18.22 0.70 6.78
C PRO A 129 17.41 -0.61 6.62
N LYS A 130 16.10 -0.59 6.90
CA LYS A 130 15.23 -1.76 6.76
C LYS A 130 14.99 -2.11 5.29
N TYR A 131 14.79 -1.10 4.45
CA TYR A 131 14.63 -1.28 3.00
C TYR A 131 15.95 -1.66 2.33
N SER A 132 17.07 -1.01 2.68
CA SER A 132 18.39 -1.29 2.07
C SER A 132 18.96 -2.66 2.45
N SER A 133 18.71 -3.14 3.69
CA SER A 133 19.08 -4.50 4.10
C SER A 133 18.14 -5.58 3.57
N GLY A 134 17.03 -5.18 2.94
CA GLY A 134 15.98 -6.09 2.51
C GLY A 134 15.30 -6.80 3.67
N ASN A 135 15.32 -6.27 4.90
CA ASN A 135 14.64 -6.86 6.07
C ASN A 135 13.12 -6.59 6.08
N ILE A 136 12.52 -6.58 4.90
CA ILE A 136 11.10 -6.30 4.71
C ILE A 136 10.47 -7.42 3.90
N ARG A 137 9.29 -7.85 4.33
CA ARG A 137 8.45 -8.82 3.67
C ARG A 137 7.13 -8.15 3.31
N LYS A 138 6.86 -8.09 2.00
CA LYS A 138 5.56 -7.71 1.46
C LYS A 138 4.60 -8.88 1.57
N LEU A 139 3.37 -8.60 1.94
CA LEU A 139 2.32 -9.58 2.07
C LEU A 139 1.34 -9.39 0.92
N LEU A 140 1.53 -10.18 -0.13
CA LEU A 140 0.66 -10.19 -1.31
C LEU A 140 -0.57 -11.07 -1.09
N PHE A 141 -1.67 -10.72 -1.73
CA PHE A 141 -2.85 -11.59 -1.83
C PHE A 141 -2.65 -12.66 -2.90
N HIS A 142 -1.99 -12.31 -4.00
CA HIS A 142 -1.71 -13.22 -5.11
C HIS A 142 -0.21 -13.45 -5.22
N GLN A 143 0.18 -14.72 -5.19
CA GLN A 143 1.55 -15.11 -5.55
C GLN A 143 1.74 -14.87 -7.06
N LYS A 144 2.96 -14.48 -7.44
CA LYS A 144 3.36 -14.38 -8.85
C LYS A 144 3.46 -15.75 -9.49
#